data_AF-A0A1F8ZWG4-F1
#
_entry.id   AF-A0A1F8ZWG4-F1
#
_cell.length_a   1.000
_cell.length_b   1.000
_cell.length_c   1.000
_cell.angle_alpha   90.00
_cell.angle_beta   90.00
_cell.angle_gamma   90.00
#
_symmetry.space_group_name_H-M   'P 1'
#
loop_
_entity.id
_entity.type
_entity.pdbx_description
1 polymer ?
#
loop_
_entity_poly.entity_id
_entity_poly.type
_entity_poly.pdbx_seq_one_letter_code
_entity_poly.pdbx_strand_id
1 'polypeptide(L)'
;MINTIKQWIGYTLISVGLGFLIGFVLIWSWSFFRILFLGYGDSGPAWINTINDIVFYGGMIVGVIGGQLIFFFKDQIISYFNERSKRKG
;
A
#
# COMPACT_ATOMS: atom_id res chain seq x y z
N MET A 1 -23.67 -14.29 -4.83
CA MET A 1 -23.67 -12.86 -5.22
C MET A 1 -23.44 -11.94 -4.01
N ILE A 2 -24.34 -11.93 -3.01
CA ILE A 2 -24.20 -11.05 -1.82
C ILE A 2 -22.89 -11.31 -1.04
N ASN A 3 -22.49 -12.57 -0.84
CA ASN A 3 -21.22 -12.88 -0.16
C ASN A 3 -19.99 -12.41 -0.95
N THR A 4 -20.04 -12.44 -2.28
CA THR A 4 -18.95 -11.97 -3.16
C THR A 4 -18.79 -10.45 -3.06
N ILE A 5 -19.90 -9.71 -3.03
CA ILE A 5 -19.90 -8.25 -2.88
C ILE A 5 -19.36 -7.86 -1.50
N LYS A 6 -19.81 -8.53 -0.43
CA LYS A 6 -19.31 -8.29 0.93
C LYS A 6 -17.80 -8.52 1.04
N GLN A 7 -17.29 -9.60 0.44
CA GLN A 7 -15.86 -9.88 0.41
C GLN A 7 -15.11 -8.80 -0.37
N TRP A 8 -15.60 -8.41 -1.55
CA TRP A 8 -14.96 -7.37 -2.35
C TRP A 8 -14.86 -6.03 -1.59
N ILE A 9 -15.96 -5.59 -0.94
CA ILE A 9 -15.95 -4.39 -0.10
C ILE A 9 -14.93 -4.50 1.03
N GLY A 10 -14.87 -5.66 1.71
CA GLY A 10 -13.89 -5.90 2.78
C GLY A 10 -12.45 -5.78 2.29
N TYR A 11 -12.11 -6.41 1.16
CA TYR A 11 -10.78 -6.31 0.55
C TYR A 11 -10.45 -4.88 0.11
N THR A 12 -11.42 -4.16 -0.45
CA THR A 12 -11.24 -2.76 -0.84
C THR A 12 -10.93 -1.88 0.37
N LEU A 13 -11.70 -1.98 1.45
CA LEU A 13 -11.45 -1.20 2.68
C LEU A 13 -10.07 -1.52 3.28
N ILE A 14 -9.69 -2.80 3.34
CA ILE A 14 -8.37 -3.22 3.82
C ILE A 14 -7.26 -2.67 2.91
N SER A 15 -7.44 -2.74 1.58
CA SER A 15 -6.45 -2.23 0.61
C SER A 15 -6.25 -0.73 0.70
N VAL A 16 -7.32 0.04 0.93
CA VAL A 16 -7.25 1.49 1.15
C VAL A 16 -6.53 1.79 2.46
N GLY A 17 -6.84 1.06 3.54
CA GLY A 17 -6.16 1.20 4.82
C GLY A 17 -4.65 0.87 4.73
N LEU A 18 -4.29 -0.21 4.06
CA LEU A 18 -2.89 -0.59 3.83
C LEU A 18 -2.18 0.41 2.90
N GLY A 19 -2.85 0.89 1.86
CA GLY A 19 -2.32 1.94 0.98
C GLY A 19 -2.05 3.24 1.73
N PHE A 20 -2.96 3.63 2.63
CA PHE A 20 -2.75 4.79 3.51
C PHE A 20 -1.52 4.58 4.40
N LEU A 21 -1.38 3.41 5.04
CA LEU A 21 -0.21 3.10 5.86
C LEU A 21 1.10 3.14 5.07
N ILE A 22 1.11 2.59 3.84
CA ILE A 22 2.27 2.65 2.95
C ILE A 22 2.60 4.11 2.60
N GLY A 23 1.60 4.89 2.16
CA GLY A 23 1.76 6.31 1.86
C GLY A 23 2.31 7.10 3.06
N PHE A 24 1.81 6.82 4.27
CA PHE A 24 2.27 7.44 5.50
C PHE A 24 3.74 7.12 5.81
N VAL A 25 4.14 5.85 5.72
CA VAL A 25 5.54 5.43 5.92
C VAL A 25 6.47 6.06 4.88
N LEU A 26 6.02 6.19 3.63
CA LEU A 26 6.77 6.83 2.56
C LEU A 26 6.95 8.33 2.80
N ILE A 27 5.89 9.06 3.19
CA ILE A 27 6.01 10.47 3.62
C ILE A 27 7.04 10.57 4.74
N TRP A 28 6.93 9.71 5.76
CA TRP A 28 7.79 9.81 6.94
C TRP A 28 9.27 9.60 6.58
N SER A 29 9.54 8.61 5.72
CA SER A 29 10.87 8.34 5.17
C SER A 29 11.38 9.50 4.33
N TRP A 30 10.52 10.10 3.51
CA TRP A 30 10.84 11.28 2.70
C TRP A 30 11.12 12.52 3.56
N SER A 31 10.35 12.76 4.61
CA SER A 31 10.59 13.84 5.58
C SER A 31 11.93 13.67 6.28
N PHE A 32 12.29 12.44 6.67
CA PHE A 32 13.60 12.16 7.25
C PHE A 32 14.75 12.42 6.26
N PHE A 33 14.59 11.99 5.00
CA PHE A 33 15.54 12.27 3.93
C PHE A 33 15.74 13.77 3.69
N ARG A 34 14.64 14.54 3.65
CA ARG A 34 14.69 16.00 3.48
C ARG A 34 15.49 16.69 4.59
N ILE A 35 15.29 16.27 5.83
CA ILE A 35 16.00 16.84 6.98
C ILE A 35 17.50 16.52 6.89
N LEU A 36 17.86 15.27 6.62
CA LEU A 36 19.25 14.83 6.61
C LEU A 36 20.07 15.33 5.42
N PHE A 37 19.49 15.28 4.21
CA PHE A 37 20.25 15.52 2.98
C PHE A 37 20.01 16.89 2.36
N LEU A 38 18.81 17.46 2.55
CA LEU A 38 18.46 18.75 1.97
C LEU A 38 18.47 19.88 3.01
N GLY A 39 18.54 19.57 4.31
CA GLY A 39 18.49 20.55 5.39
C GLY A 39 17.14 21.28 5.51
N TYR A 40 16.10 20.81 4.81
CA TYR A 40 14.78 21.41 4.85
C TYR A 40 13.95 20.76 5.95
N GLY A 41 13.79 21.48 7.06
CA GLY A 41 12.72 21.22 8.04
C GLY A 41 11.35 21.63 7.49
N ASP A 42 10.56 22.34 8.30
CA ASP A 42 9.21 22.76 7.92
C ASP A 42 9.19 23.89 6.87
N SER A 43 10.32 24.58 6.67
CA SER A 43 10.47 25.76 5.80
C SER A 43 11.04 25.40 4.42
N GLY A 44 10.52 24.36 3.79
CA GLY A 44 10.97 23.89 2.48
C GLY A 44 10.43 24.72 1.29
N PRO A 45 11.10 24.69 0.12
CA PRO A 45 10.55 25.25 -1.12
C PRO A 45 9.21 24.62 -1.52
N ALA A 46 8.37 25.36 -2.25
CA ALA A 46 7.02 24.90 -2.61
C ALA A 46 6.96 23.55 -3.36
N TRP A 47 7.98 23.20 -4.15
CA TRP A 47 8.03 21.92 -4.88
C TRP A 47 8.05 20.71 -3.95
N ILE A 48 8.52 20.87 -2.72
CA ILE A 48 8.55 19.80 -1.72
C ILE A 48 7.14 19.37 -1.33
N ASN A 49 6.19 20.30 -1.23
CA ASN A 49 4.81 19.96 -0.93
C ASN A 49 4.21 19.10 -2.05
N THR A 50 4.49 19.46 -3.30
CA THR A 50 4.10 18.65 -4.47
C THR A 50 4.69 17.24 -4.39
N ILE A 51 5.95 17.09 -3.96
CA ILE A 51 6.54 15.76 -3.80
C ILE A 51 5.91 14.99 -2.64
N ASN A 52 5.61 15.63 -1.51
CA ASN A 52 4.92 14.97 -0.40
C ASN A 52 3.60 14.34 -0.87
N ASP A 53 2.84 15.07 -1.69
CA ASP A 53 1.60 14.58 -2.29
C ASP A 53 1.86 13.38 -3.22
N ILE A 54 2.84 13.49 -4.13
CA ILE A 54 3.20 12.40 -5.05
C ILE A 54 3.62 11.14 -4.30
N VAL A 55 4.45 11.27 -3.27
CA VAL A 55 4.95 10.15 -2.46
C VAL A 55 3.80 9.46 -1.72
N PHE A 56 2.90 10.26 -1.13
CA PHE A 56 1.75 9.75 -0.40
C PHE A 56 0.73 9.06 -1.31
N TYR A 57 0.26 9.78 -2.33
CA TYR A 57 -0.73 9.26 -3.26
C TYR A 57 -0.17 8.11 -4.09
N GLY A 58 1.12 8.16 -4.44
CA GLY A 58 1.81 7.03 -5.06
C GLY A 58 1.77 5.78 -4.18
N GLY A 59 2.10 5.91 -2.89
CA GLY A 59 1.99 4.82 -1.92
C GLY A 59 0.57 4.27 -1.77
N MET A 60 -0.43 5.15 -1.73
CA MET A 60 -1.84 4.77 -1.69
C MET A 60 -2.25 3.98 -2.93
N ILE A 61 -1.92 4.47 -4.13
CA ILE A 61 -2.25 3.80 -5.39
C ILE A 61 -1.63 2.41 -5.43
N VAL A 62 -0.35 2.28 -5.06
CA VAL A 62 0.34 0.98 -5.02
C VAL A 62 -0.34 0.02 -4.04
N GLY A 63 -0.69 0.47 -2.83
CA GLY A 63 -1.38 -0.36 -1.85
C GLY A 63 -2.79 -0.79 -2.27
N VAL A 64 -3.56 0.12 -2.87
CA VAL A 64 -4.91 -0.18 -3.38
C VAL A 64 -4.83 -1.16 -4.54
N ILE A 65 -4.00 -0.90 -5.55
CA ILE A 65 -3.82 -1.79 -6.71
C ILE A 65 -3.31 -3.16 -6.24
N GLY A 66 -2.31 -3.20 -5.37
CA GLY A 66 -1.77 -4.44 -4.81
C GLY A 66 -2.85 -5.24 -4.07
N GLY A 67 -3.67 -4.59 -3.24
CA GLY A 67 -4.77 -5.25 -2.54
C GLY A 67 -5.86 -5.78 -3.47
N GLN A 68 -6.18 -5.07 -4.55
CA GLN A 68 -7.12 -5.56 -5.57
C GLN A 68 -6.55 -6.75 -6.35
N LEU A 69 -5.26 -6.72 -6.69
CA LEU A 69 -4.58 -7.86 -7.33
C LEU A 69 -4.64 -9.10 -6.43
N ILE A 70 -4.41 -8.96 -5.13
CA ILE A 70 -4.56 -10.07 -4.17
C ILE A 70 -5.99 -10.63 -4.20
N PHE A 71 -7.02 -9.78 -4.26
CA PHE A 71 -8.40 -10.25 -4.36
C PHE A 71 -8.65 -11.07 -5.64
N PHE A 72 -8.09 -10.66 -6.77
CA PHE A 72 -8.21 -11.40 -8.03
C PHE A 72 -7.44 -12.73 -8.02
N PHE A 73 -6.24 -12.76 -7.42
CA PHE A 73 -5.38 -13.94 -7.40
C PHE A 73 -5.52 -14.82 -6.15
N LYS A 74 -6.41 -14.47 -5.22
CA LYS A 74 -6.54 -15.15 -3.92
C LYS A 74 -6.69 -16.67 -4.04
N ASP A 75 -7.45 -17.14 -5.03
CA ASP A 75 -7.74 -18.57 -5.21
C ASP A 75 -6.49 -19.33 -5.70
N GLN A 76 -5.70 -18.71 -6.57
CA GLN A 76 -4.42 -19.27 -7.03
C GLN A 76 -3.39 -19.29 -5.90
N ILE A 77 -3.33 -18.23 -5.09
CA ILE A 77 -2.44 -18.13 -3.93
C ILE A 77 -2.78 -19.23 -2.90
N ILE A 78 -4.06 -19.39 -2.55
CA ILE A 78 -4.51 -20.41 -1.59
C ILE A 78 -4.20 -21.82 -2.10
N SER A 79 -4.40 -22.08 -3.39
CA SER A 79 -4.05 -23.37 -4.00
C SER A 79 -2.56 -23.67 -3.87
N TYR A 80 -1.70 -22.71 -4.18
CA TYR A 80 -0.25 -22.84 -4.08
C TYR A 80 0.22 -23.14 -2.64
N PHE A 81 -0.35 -22.45 -1.65
CA PHE A 81 -0.02 -22.69 -0.23
C PHE A 81 -0.49 -24.07 0.25
N ASN A 82 -1.68 -24.51 -0.16
CA ASN A 82 -2.20 -25.83 0.20
C ASN A 82 -1.35 -26.96 -0.39
N GLU A 83 -0.94 -26.85 -1.65
CA GLU A 83 -0.03 -27.83 -2.26
C GLU A 83 1.34 -27.88 -1.57
N ARG A 84 1.88 -26.71 -1.20
CA ARG A 84 3.17 -26.64 -0.49
C ARG A 84 3.10 -27.23 0.92
N SER A 85 1.98 -27.06 1.61
CA SER A 85 1.74 -27.64 2.94
C SER A 85 1.71 -29.17 2.88
N LYS A 86 1.01 -29.74 1.88
CA LYS A 86 0.93 -31.20 1.67
C LYS A 86 2.26 -31.89 1.34
N ARG A 87 3.26 -31.16 0.84
CA ARG A 87 4.59 -31.71 0.54
C ARG A 87 5.56 -31.67 1.73
N LYS A 88 5.19 -30.98 2.82
CA LYS A 88 6.04 -30.80 4.01
C LYS A 88 5.58 -31.64 5.22
N GLY A 89 4.40 -32.24 5.17
CA GLY A 89 3.93 -33.25 6.12
C GLY A 89 4.11 -34.64 5.53
#